data_AF-A0A090WAU4-F1
#
_entry.id   AF-A0A090WAU4-F1
#
_cell.length_a   1.000
_cell.length_b   1.000
_cell.length_c   1.000
_cell.angle_alpha   90.00
_cell.angle_beta   90.00
_cell.angle_gamma   90.00
#
_symmetry.space_group_name_H-M   'P 1'
#
loop_
_entity.id
_entity.type
_entity.pdbx_description
1 polymer ?
#
loop_
_entity_poly.entity_id
_entity_poly.type
_entity_poly.pdbx_seq_one_letter_code
_entity_poly.pdbx_strand_id
1 'polypeptide(L)'
;MEDYWKKDDTKLLHFIGKDNIVFHCIIFPAMLKAHGDYVMPDNVPANEFLNLEDDKISTSRNWAVWLHEYLEDFPGQQDVLRYVLTANAPETKDNNFTWKDFQARNNNELVANLGNFVNRVIVLTNKYYDGIVPETANLAQRDLDVLEQIKAFPKTIGDSLDRYRFREALQELMNLSSIGNKYIAEEGLEPWKLAKTNPEQVQNIMYVCLQLTTALAILSEPFLPHTSSKLKSMLGYSLLDAESASWIRVASSEALLPSNHKINKAELLFSRIEDEQVTAQLEKLEATKAANAATIPNLMPQKDETNYDDFMKMDLRVGEILTAEKMPKTDKLMVMTVDTGIDKRTIVSGIAKHFSAEELVGRKVTVLANLAPRKLRGVESQGMILLAEDPEGKLVFVNPDDAVVNGATIA
;
A
#
# COMPACT_ATOMS: atom_id res chain seq x y z
N MET A 1 26.41 8.27 18.92
CA MET A 1 26.03 8.28 17.49
C MET A 1 27.26 8.14 16.62
N GLU A 2 28.37 8.86 16.88
CA GLU A 2 29.64 8.65 16.17
C GLU A 2 30.13 7.20 16.17
N ASP A 3 30.02 6.51 17.30
CA ASP A 3 30.41 5.10 17.42
C ASP A 3 29.82 4.20 16.32
N TYR A 4 28.51 4.31 16.04
CA TYR A 4 27.83 3.53 15.00
C TYR A 4 28.23 3.89 13.57
N TRP A 5 28.80 5.08 13.36
CA TRP A 5 29.14 5.55 12.03
C TRP A 5 30.63 5.50 11.75
N LYS A 6 31.49 5.38 12.77
CA LYS A 6 32.95 5.51 12.62
C LYS A 6 33.76 4.33 13.17
N LYS A 7 33.18 3.46 14.01
CA LYS A 7 33.92 2.30 14.54
C LYS A 7 33.82 1.11 13.60
N ASP A 8 34.98 0.53 13.28
CA ASP A 8 35.12 -0.60 12.35
C ASP A 8 34.41 -1.90 12.81
N ASP A 9 33.99 -1.99 14.07
CA ASP A 9 33.18 -3.10 14.59
C ASP A 9 31.68 -2.97 14.26
N THR A 10 31.26 -1.87 13.64
CA THR A 10 29.88 -1.64 13.23
C THR A 10 29.57 -2.25 11.87
N LYS A 11 28.52 -3.08 11.82
CA LYS A 11 27.91 -3.54 10.56
C LYS A 11 26.76 -2.63 10.17
N LEU A 12 26.97 -1.79 9.16
CA LEU A 12 25.95 -0.87 8.66
C LEU A 12 25.07 -1.57 7.61
N LEU A 13 23.78 -1.71 7.90
CA LEU A 13 22.78 -2.33 7.01
C LEU A 13 21.79 -1.30 6.48
N HIS A 14 21.55 -1.29 5.16
CA HIS A 14 20.58 -0.39 4.52
C HIS A 14 19.44 -1.18 3.88
N PHE A 15 18.27 -1.21 4.54
CA PHE A 15 17.05 -1.75 3.94
C PHE A 15 16.38 -0.72 3.05
N ILE A 16 16.24 -1.02 1.77
CA ILE A 16 15.75 -0.08 0.75
C ILE A 16 14.84 -0.74 -0.29
N GLY A 17 14.14 0.05 -1.09
CA GLY A 17 13.57 -0.40 -2.36
C GLY A 17 14.61 -0.39 -3.48
N LYS A 18 14.43 -1.23 -4.51
CA LYS A 18 15.41 -1.42 -5.61
C LYS A 18 15.84 -0.13 -6.32
N ASP A 19 14.96 0.86 -6.40
CA ASP A 19 15.26 2.14 -7.06
C ASP A 19 16.41 2.92 -6.37
N ASN A 20 16.68 2.62 -5.09
CA ASN A 20 17.70 3.30 -4.30
C ASN A 20 19.06 2.59 -4.33
N ILE A 21 19.20 1.45 -5.03
CA ILE A 21 20.43 0.65 -5.04
C ILE A 21 21.63 1.48 -5.51
N VAL A 22 21.48 2.24 -6.61
CA VAL A 22 22.58 3.07 -7.16
C VAL A 22 23.06 4.10 -6.13
N PHE A 23 22.14 4.71 -5.40
CA PHE A 23 22.51 5.67 -4.37
C PHE A 23 23.26 5.00 -3.22
N HIS A 24 22.72 3.91 -2.66
CA HIS A 24 23.28 3.28 -1.47
C HIS A 24 24.50 2.38 -1.72
N CYS A 25 24.74 1.94 -2.96
CA CYS A 25 25.87 1.08 -3.33
C CYS A 25 26.99 1.83 -4.08
N ILE A 26 26.73 3.03 -4.60
CA ILE A 26 27.74 3.79 -5.38
C ILE A 26 27.90 5.21 -4.83
N ILE A 27 26.85 6.03 -4.88
CA ILE A 27 26.95 7.48 -4.59
C ILE A 27 27.30 7.71 -3.12
N PHE A 28 26.51 7.15 -2.21
CA PHE A 28 26.71 7.31 -0.78
C PHE A 28 28.03 6.67 -0.31
N PRO A 29 28.36 5.42 -0.67
CA PRO A 29 29.70 4.86 -0.46
C PRO A 29 30.87 5.72 -0.94
N ALA A 30 30.76 6.34 -2.12
CA ALA A 30 31.80 7.24 -2.63
C ALA A 30 31.96 8.49 -1.76
N MET A 31 30.85 9.07 -1.26
CA MET A 31 30.88 10.20 -0.34
C MET A 31 31.51 9.83 1.00
N LEU A 32 31.14 8.68 1.59
CA LEU A 32 31.71 8.19 2.85
C LEU A 32 33.21 7.96 2.72
N LYS A 33 33.64 7.33 1.62
CA LYS A 33 35.05 7.09 1.33
C LYS A 33 35.84 8.38 1.11
N ALA A 34 35.24 9.39 0.48
CA ALA A 34 35.88 10.70 0.29
C ALA A 34 36.06 11.45 1.63
N HIS A 35 35.14 11.26 2.59
CA HIS A 35 35.27 11.81 3.93
C HIS A 35 36.33 11.07 4.76
N GLY A 36 36.38 9.74 4.68
CA GLY A 36 37.45 8.92 5.26
C GLY A 36 37.25 8.48 6.72
N ASP A 37 36.26 9.02 7.45
CA ASP A 37 36.04 8.71 8.87
C ASP A 37 34.88 7.73 9.11
N TYR A 38 34.11 7.39 8.08
CA TYR A 38 32.86 6.66 8.21
C TYR A 38 32.95 5.21 7.75
N VAL A 39 32.25 4.32 8.45
CA VAL A 39 32.08 2.91 8.06
C VAL A 39 31.30 2.79 6.76
N MET A 40 31.68 1.82 5.93
CA MET A 40 30.98 1.52 4.69
C MET A 40 29.77 0.62 4.98
N PRO A 41 28.71 0.67 4.14
CA PRO A 41 27.62 -0.30 4.24
C PRO A 41 28.15 -1.72 4.11
N ASP A 42 27.88 -2.57 5.11
CA ASP A 42 28.23 -4.00 5.12
C ASP A 42 27.31 -4.77 4.15
N ASN A 43 26.03 -4.40 4.14
CA ASN A 43 25.07 -4.93 3.19
C ASN A 43 23.94 -3.94 2.91
N VAL A 44 23.31 -4.07 1.73
CA VAL A 44 22.20 -3.24 1.28
C VAL A 44 21.05 -4.14 0.81
N PRO A 45 20.28 -4.76 1.74
CA PRO A 45 19.11 -5.55 1.36
C PRO A 45 18.08 -4.67 0.64
N ALA A 46 17.79 -5.01 -0.61
CA ALA A 46 16.85 -4.27 -1.45
C ALA A 46 15.64 -5.15 -1.80
N ASN A 47 14.44 -4.60 -1.69
CA ASN A 47 13.22 -5.27 -2.11
C ASN A 47 12.70 -4.73 -3.45
N GLU A 48 12.07 -5.62 -4.20
CA GLU A 48 11.33 -5.35 -5.43
C GLU A 48 10.00 -4.64 -5.11
N PHE A 49 9.18 -4.33 -6.11
CA PHE A 49 7.95 -3.59 -5.86
C PHE A 49 6.81 -4.47 -5.33
N LEU A 50 5.98 -3.87 -4.48
CA LEU A 50 4.68 -4.41 -4.11
C LEU A 50 3.60 -3.66 -4.89
N ASN A 51 2.83 -4.38 -5.70
CA ASN A 51 1.64 -3.88 -6.37
C ASN A 51 0.41 -4.04 -5.46
N LEU A 52 -0.66 -3.31 -5.77
CA LEU A 52 -1.94 -3.36 -5.07
C LEU A 52 -3.05 -3.63 -6.08
N GLU A 53 -3.73 -4.76 -5.94
CA GLU A 53 -4.79 -5.21 -6.86
C GLU A 53 -4.35 -5.12 -8.33
N ASP A 54 -3.17 -5.67 -8.61
CA ASP A 54 -2.49 -5.72 -9.93
C ASP A 54 -2.03 -4.36 -10.49
N ASP A 55 -2.34 -3.25 -9.82
CA ASP A 55 -1.92 -1.91 -10.20
C ASP A 55 -0.74 -1.41 -9.32
N LYS A 56 0.19 -0.66 -9.91
CA LYS A 56 1.34 -0.08 -9.18
C LYS A 56 0.88 0.94 -8.14
N ILE A 57 1.34 0.79 -6.89
CA ILE A 57 1.08 1.76 -5.82
C ILE A 57 1.54 3.17 -6.24
N SER A 58 0.67 4.17 -6.05
CA SER A 58 0.86 5.51 -6.57
C SER A 58 0.20 6.56 -5.68
N THR A 59 1.01 7.34 -4.96
CA THR A 59 0.51 8.43 -4.10
C THR A 59 -0.21 9.53 -4.90
N SER A 60 0.30 9.89 -6.09
CA SER A 60 -0.32 10.88 -6.98
C SER A 60 -1.68 10.47 -7.54
N ARG A 61 -1.92 9.15 -7.68
CA ARG A 61 -3.21 8.58 -8.11
C ARG A 61 -4.05 8.15 -6.91
N ASN A 62 -3.63 8.47 -5.69
CA ASN A 62 -4.21 7.98 -4.44
C ASN A 62 -4.44 6.45 -4.41
N TRP A 63 -3.67 5.68 -5.18
CA TRP A 63 -3.80 4.22 -5.28
C TRP A 63 -2.83 3.57 -4.31
N ALA A 64 -3.23 3.46 -3.05
CA ALA A 64 -2.43 2.89 -1.98
C ALA A 64 -3.34 2.42 -0.83
N VAL A 65 -2.83 1.52 0.01
CA VAL A 65 -3.39 1.27 1.34
C VAL A 65 -2.64 2.14 2.32
N TRP A 66 -3.30 3.17 2.86
CA TRP A 66 -2.70 4.07 3.84
C TRP A 66 -2.76 3.45 5.24
N LEU A 67 -1.62 3.40 5.94
CA LEU A 67 -1.55 2.71 7.23
C LEU A 67 -2.51 3.29 8.27
N HIS A 68 -2.70 4.60 8.33
CA HIS A 68 -3.61 5.22 9.30
C HIS A 68 -5.07 4.84 9.02
N GLU A 69 -5.51 4.86 7.76
CA GLU A 69 -6.86 4.41 7.36
C GLU A 69 -7.05 2.92 7.62
N TYR A 70 -6.03 2.10 7.31
CA TYR A 70 -6.06 0.67 7.63
C TYR A 70 -6.28 0.40 9.12
N LEU A 71 -5.62 1.16 9.99
CA LEU A 71 -5.74 0.99 11.45
C LEU A 71 -7.13 1.39 11.98
N GLU A 72 -7.82 2.29 11.30
CA GLU A 72 -9.21 2.66 11.58
C GLU A 72 -10.19 1.58 11.08
N ASP A 73 -9.98 1.07 9.87
CA ASP A 73 -10.83 0.05 9.25
C ASP A 73 -10.65 -1.35 9.91
N PHE A 74 -9.45 -1.66 10.39
CA PHE A 74 -9.06 -2.95 10.98
C PHE A 74 -8.42 -2.78 12.38
N PRO A 75 -9.19 -2.32 13.38
CA PRO A 75 -8.67 -2.01 14.71
C PRO A 75 -8.08 -3.24 15.39
N GLY A 76 -6.85 -3.12 15.90
CA GLY A 76 -6.15 -4.20 16.61
C GLY A 76 -5.61 -5.31 15.70
N GLN A 77 -5.59 -5.11 14.38
CA GLN A 77 -5.10 -6.09 13.41
C GLN A 77 -3.74 -5.72 12.81
N GLN A 78 -2.91 -4.95 13.53
CA GLN A 78 -1.58 -4.54 13.04
C GLN A 78 -0.70 -5.73 12.69
N ASP A 79 -0.75 -6.79 13.51
CA ASP A 79 0.01 -8.01 13.28
C ASP A 79 -0.52 -8.81 12.08
N VAL A 80 -1.79 -8.68 11.72
CA VAL A 80 -2.34 -9.29 10.49
C VAL A 80 -1.71 -8.62 9.27
N LEU A 81 -1.63 -7.29 9.25
CA LEU A 81 -0.94 -6.57 8.17
C LEU A 81 0.54 -6.93 8.11
N ARG A 82 1.24 -6.95 9.26
CA ARG A 82 2.66 -7.36 9.32
C ARG A 82 2.87 -8.77 8.77
N TYR A 83 2.01 -9.71 9.16
CA TYR A 83 2.03 -11.09 8.68
C TYR A 83 1.91 -11.15 7.16
N VAL A 84 0.86 -10.54 6.60
CA VAL A 84 0.57 -10.60 5.17
C VAL A 84 1.65 -9.91 4.35
N LEU A 85 2.13 -8.73 4.77
CA LEU A 85 3.21 -8.03 4.08
C LEU A 85 4.52 -8.80 4.14
N THR A 86 4.82 -9.48 5.25
CA THR A 86 6.01 -10.33 5.36
C THR A 86 5.88 -11.57 4.48
N ALA A 87 4.73 -12.26 4.51
CA ALA A 87 4.48 -13.44 3.68
C ALA A 87 4.52 -13.13 2.17
N ASN A 88 4.14 -11.90 1.81
CA ASN A 88 4.17 -11.36 0.46
C ASN A 88 5.39 -10.47 0.17
N ALA A 89 6.43 -10.47 1.02
CA ALA A 89 7.56 -9.57 0.82
C ALA A 89 8.19 -9.76 -0.59
N PRO A 90 8.37 -8.68 -1.36
CA PRO A 90 8.92 -8.76 -2.72
C PRO A 90 10.46 -8.91 -2.67
N GLU A 91 10.93 -10.04 -2.16
CA GLU A 91 12.36 -10.30 -1.91
C GLU A 91 13.17 -10.56 -3.18
N THR A 92 12.60 -11.27 -4.15
CA THR A 92 13.31 -11.71 -5.38
C THR A 92 12.65 -11.27 -6.68
N LYS A 93 11.37 -10.88 -6.62
CA LYS A 93 10.58 -10.37 -7.72
C LYS A 93 9.45 -9.51 -7.17
N ASP A 94 8.90 -8.67 -8.04
CA ASP A 94 7.68 -7.92 -7.71
C ASP A 94 6.59 -8.88 -7.22
N ASN A 95 5.81 -8.44 -6.24
CA ASN A 95 4.69 -9.19 -5.69
C ASN A 95 3.42 -8.33 -5.70
N ASN A 96 2.26 -8.94 -5.50
CA ASN A 96 0.97 -8.26 -5.51
C ASN A 96 0.25 -8.45 -4.18
N PHE A 97 -0.17 -7.36 -3.55
CA PHE A 97 -1.10 -7.38 -2.44
C PHE A 97 -2.53 -7.38 -2.99
N THR A 98 -3.33 -8.34 -2.55
CA THR A 98 -4.77 -8.35 -2.80
C THR A 98 -5.52 -8.52 -1.49
N TRP A 99 -6.69 -7.90 -1.37
CA TRP A 99 -7.54 -8.02 -0.19
C TRP A 99 -8.06 -9.45 0.02
N LYS A 100 -8.23 -10.21 -1.07
CA LYS A 100 -8.57 -11.64 -1.00
C LYS A 100 -7.43 -12.47 -0.41
N ASP A 101 -6.18 -12.25 -0.82
CA ASP A 101 -5.04 -12.93 -0.22
C ASP A 101 -4.84 -12.51 1.25
N PHE A 102 -4.99 -11.22 1.57
CA PHE A 102 -4.98 -10.72 2.94
C PHE A 102 -6.01 -11.46 3.82
N GLN A 103 -7.26 -11.56 3.36
CA GLN A 103 -8.31 -12.31 4.04
C GLN A 103 -7.97 -13.79 4.18
N ALA A 104 -7.51 -14.44 3.10
CA ALA A 104 -7.20 -15.86 3.09
C ALA A 104 -6.08 -16.20 4.09
N ARG A 105 -4.99 -15.42 4.09
CA ARG A 105 -3.88 -15.60 5.03
C ARG A 105 -4.31 -15.40 6.47
N ASN A 106 -5.12 -14.38 6.76
CA ASN A 106 -5.66 -14.23 8.11
C ASN A 106 -6.53 -15.42 8.50
N ASN A 107 -7.53 -15.76 7.69
CA ASN A 107 -8.57 -16.71 8.07
C ASN A 107 -8.06 -18.16 8.09
N ASN A 108 -7.16 -18.52 7.19
CA ASN A 108 -6.69 -19.89 7.02
C ASN A 108 -5.38 -20.16 7.77
N GLU A 109 -4.50 -19.16 7.92
CA GLU A 109 -3.19 -19.35 8.55
C GLU A 109 -3.20 -18.78 9.98
N LEU A 110 -3.57 -17.51 10.17
CA LEU A 110 -3.56 -16.93 11.52
C LEU A 110 -4.70 -17.46 12.40
N VAL A 111 -5.94 -17.47 11.91
CA VAL A 111 -7.11 -17.92 12.68
C VAL A 111 -7.15 -19.45 12.77
N ALA A 112 -7.14 -20.15 11.63
CA ALA A 112 -7.38 -21.59 11.59
C ALA A 112 -6.16 -22.46 11.95
N ASN A 113 -4.93 -21.95 11.86
CA ASN A 113 -3.72 -22.66 12.29
C ASN A 113 -3.23 -22.13 13.65
N LEU A 114 -2.59 -20.96 13.70
CA LEU A 114 -1.97 -20.44 14.94
C LEU A 114 -2.98 -20.18 16.06
N GLY A 115 -4.03 -19.41 15.76
CA GLY A 115 -5.08 -19.04 16.69
C GLY A 115 -5.82 -20.26 17.25
N ASN A 116 -6.24 -21.17 16.37
CA ASN A 116 -6.93 -22.40 16.76
C ASN A 116 -6.07 -23.32 17.63
N PHE A 117 -4.78 -23.51 17.31
CA PHE A 117 -3.90 -24.33 18.14
C PHE A 117 -3.80 -23.76 19.56
N VAL A 118 -3.38 -22.50 19.68
CA VAL A 118 -3.20 -21.83 20.97
C VAL A 118 -4.50 -21.85 21.76
N ASN A 119 -5.63 -21.51 21.14
CA ASN A 119 -6.92 -21.50 21.81
C ASN A 119 -7.25 -22.87 22.41
N ARG A 120 -7.08 -23.95 21.64
CA ARG A 120 -7.30 -25.32 22.13
C ARG A 120 -6.40 -25.63 23.32
N VAL A 121 -5.11 -25.31 23.23
CA VAL A 121 -4.16 -25.58 24.32
C VAL A 121 -4.56 -24.86 25.60
N ILE A 122 -4.81 -23.55 25.54
CA ILE A 122 -5.15 -22.74 26.72
C ILE A 122 -6.51 -23.16 27.30
N VAL A 123 -7.52 -23.39 26.44
CA VAL A 123 -8.86 -23.80 26.90
C VAL A 123 -8.83 -25.17 27.54
N LEU A 124 -8.16 -26.15 26.94
CA LEU A 124 -8.10 -27.51 27.48
C LEU A 124 -7.28 -27.57 28.77
N THR A 125 -6.17 -26.83 28.87
CA THR A 125 -5.41 -26.74 30.13
C THR A 125 -6.24 -26.09 31.24
N ASN A 126 -6.99 -25.02 30.94
CA ASN A 126 -7.92 -24.42 31.90
C ASN A 126 -9.04 -25.39 32.30
N LYS A 127 -9.54 -26.20 31.36
CA LYS A 127 -10.65 -27.14 31.60
C LYS A 127 -10.23 -28.38 32.38
N TYR A 128 -9.05 -28.93 32.13
CA TYR A 128 -8.62 -30.22 32.68
C TYR A 128 -7.75 -30.07 33.93
N TYR A 129 -7.03 -28.96 34.06
CA TYR A 129 -6.02 -28.76 35.09
C TYR A 129 -6.17 -27.41 35.80
N ASP A 130 -7.34 -26.78 35.70
CA ASP A 130 -7.60 -25.44 36.23
C ASP A 130 -6.53 -24.42 35.83
N GLY A 131 -5.92 -24.55 34.65
CA GLY A 131 -4.90 -23.63 34.17
C GLY A 131 -3.53 -23.83 34.84
N ILE A 132 -3.30 -24.96 35.50
CA ILE A 132 -1.99 -25.36 36.01
C ILE A 132 -1.30 -26.21 34.95
N VAL A 133 -0.04 -25.89 34.65
CA VAL A 133 0.79 -26.70 33.76
C VAL A 133 0.99 -28.08 34.39
N PRO A 134 0.56 -29.17 33.75
CA PRO A 134 0.64 -30.49 34.35
C PRO A 134 2.09 -30.94 34.53
N GLU A 135 2.32 -31.79 35.53
CA GLU A 135 3.54 -32.60 35.61
C GLU A 135 3.50 -33.70 34.54
N THR A 136 4.65 -34.02 33.98
CA THR A 136 4.80 -35.11 33.02
C THR A 136 5.17 -36.41 33.74
N ALA A 137 4.65 -37.53 33.25
CA ALA A 137 5.08 -38.86 33.67
C ALA A 137 5.29 -39.74 32.44
N ASN A 138 6.45 -40.38 32.30
CA ASN A 138 6.73 -41.34 31.21
C ASN A 138 6.47 -40.77 29.80
N LEU A 139 7.11 -39.66 29.44
CA LEU A 139 7.03 -39.10 28.07
C LEU A 139 7.38 -40.17 27.04
N ALA A 140 6.51 -40.34 26.04
CA ALA A 140 6.78 -41.26 24.94
C ALA A 140 7.84 -40.66 24.01
N GLN A 141 8.51 -41.50 23.20
CA GLN A 141 9.54 -41.03 22.27
C GLN A 141 9.04 -39.91 21.35
N ARG A 142 7.81 -40.01 20.83
CA ARG A 142 7.18 -38.95 20.02
C ARG A 142 7.08 -37.59 20.73
N ASP A 143 6.87 -37.61 22.06
CA ASP A 143 6.71 -36.40 22.87
C ASP A 143 8.08 -35.73 23.00
N LEU A 144 9.11 -36.54 23.27
CA LEU A 144 10.51 -36.12 23.29
C LEU A 144 10.97 -35.59 21.93
N ASP A 145 10.57 -36.24 20.83
CA ASP A 145 10.93 -35.84 19.47
C ASP A 145 10.35 -34.45 19.13
N VAL A 146 9.13 -34.14 19.59
CA VAL A 146 8.54 -32.80 19.41
C VAL A 146 9.24 -31.76 20.27
N LEU A 147 9.54 -32.08 21.54
CA LEU A 147 10.28 -31.18 22.42
C LEU A 147 11.68 -30.86 21.87
N GLU A 148 12.36 -31.84 21.29
CA GLU A 148 13.67 -31.65 20.67
C GLU A 148 13.57 -30.83 19.38
N GLN A 149 12.53 -31.05 18.56
CA GLN A 149 12.29 -30.24 17.36
C GLN A 149 12.14 -28.75 17.68
N ILE A 150 11.50 -28.39 18.80
CA ILE A 150 11.35 -26.99 19.23
C ILE A 150 12.71 -26.28 19.33
N LYS A 151 13.72 -26.97 19.87
CA LYS A 151 15.05 -26.39 20.12
C LYS A 151 15.76 -25.97 18.83
N ALA A 152 15.39 -26.52 17.68
CA ALA A 152 15.97 -26.19 16.38
C ALA A 152 15.41 -24.88 15.77
N PHE A 153 14.16 -24.50 16.09
CA PHE A 153 13.48 -23.37 15.45
C PHE A 153 14.18 -22.01 15.63
N PRO A 154 14.77 -21.65 16.79
CA PRO A 154 15.51 -20.40 16.92
C PRO A 154 16.63 -20.27 15.89
N LYS A 155 17.36 -21.36 15.63
CA LYS A 155 18.43 -21.39 14.64
C LYS A 155 17.86 -21.32 13.22
N THR A 156 16.86 -22.13 12.89
CA THR A 156 16.28 -22.16 11.54
C THR A 156 15.67 -20.81 11.15
N ILE A 157 14.92 -20.17 12.06
CA ILE A 157 14.35 -18.84 11.83
C ILE A 157 15.47 -17.79 11.79
N GLY A 158 16.40 -17.83 12.74
CA GLY A 158 17.53 -16.90 12.84
C GLY A 158 18.41 -16.89 11.60
N ASP A 159 18.81 -18.08 11.12
CA ASP A 159 19.62 -18.24 9.91
C ASP A 159 18.93 -17.66 8.66
N SER A 160 17.60 -17.65 8.62
CA SER A 160 16.83 -17.05 7.53
C SER A 160 16.74 -15.52 7.66
N LEU A 161 16.56 -15.01 8.88
CA LEU A 161 16.58 -13.57 9.17
C LEU A 161 17.96 -12.95 8.91
N ASP A 162 19.05 -13.62 9.31
CA ASP A 162 20.43 -13.18 9.06
C ASP A 162 20.76 -13.10 7.56
N ARG A 163 20.04 -13.88 6.74
CA ARG A 163 20.14 -13.86 5.27
C ARG A 163 19.04 -13.03 4.60
N TYR A 164 18.26 -12.27 5.36
CA TYR A 164 17.16 -11.41 4.88
C TYR A 164 16.06 -12.16 4.11
N ARG A 165 15.87 -13.44 4.41
CA ARG A 165 14.81 -14.31 3.85
C ARG A 165 13.63 -14.34 4.82
N PHE A 166 12.94 -13.21 4.93
CA PHE A 166 11.86 -12.99 5.90
C PHE A 166 10.64 -13.87 5.64
N ARG A 167 10.32 -14.14 4.36
CA ARG A 167 9.25 -15.07 3.98
C ARG A 167 9.50 -16.48 4.47
N GLU A 168 10.73 -16.96 4.28
CA GLU A 168 11.16 -18.28 4.76
C GLU A 168 11.13 -18.32 6.29
N ALA A 169 11.66 -17.30 6.96
CA ALA A 169 11.66 -17.22 8.42
C ALA A 169 10.23 -17.24 9.01
N LEU A 170 9.28 -16.51 8.39
CA LEU A 170 7.88 -16.53 8.79
C LEU A 170 7.21 -17.90 8.53
N GLN A 171 7.52 -18.52 7.40
CA GLN A 171 7.01 -19.86 7.09
C GLN A 171 7.47 -20.88 8.13
N GLU A 172 8.71 -20.81 8.60
CA GLU A 172 9.22 -21.68 9.66
C GLU A 172 8.51 -21.45 11.00
N LEU A 173 8.20 -20.20 11.36
CA LEU A 173 7.35 -19.92 12.52
C LEU A 173 5.97 -20.60 12.39
N MET A 174 5.37 -20.55 11.21
CA MET A 174 4.06 -21.18 10.98
C MET A 174 4.14 -22.71 10.93
N ASN A 175 5.26 -23.28 10.49
CA ASN A 175 5.53 -24.71 10.56
C ASN A 175 5.52 -25.20 12.02
N LEU A 176 6.07 -24.44 12.97
CA LEU A 176 6.00 -24.76 14.40
C LEU A 176 4.55 -24.85 14.91
N SER A 177 3.69 -23.92 14.49
CA SER A 177 2.25 -23.98 14.78
C SER A 177 1.58 -25.20 14.15
N SER A 178 1.94 -25.53 12.91
CA SER A 178 1.43 -26.72 12.22
C SER A 178 1.85 -28.03 12.90
N ILE A 179 3.07 -28.12 13.43
CA ILE A 179 3.52 -29.25 14.24
C ILE A 179 2.62 -29.42 15.46
N GLY A 180 2.31 -28.34 16.17
CA GLY A 180 1.41 -28.39 17.32
C GLY A 180 -0.01 -28.83 16.98
N ASN A 181 -0.59 -28.29 15.91
CA ASN A 181 -1.90 -28.73 15.42
C ASN A 181 -1.91 -30.22 15.05
N LYS A 182 -0.86 -30.71 14.37
CA LYS A 182 -0.73 -32.11 14.00
C LYS A 182 -0.61 -33.00 15.25
N TYR A 183 0.25 -32.63 16.19
CA TYR A 183 0.50 -33.40 17.41
C TYR A 183 -0.77 -33.56 18.27
N ILE A 184 -1.49 -32.47 18.57
CA ILE A 184 -2.68 -32.55 19.45
C ILE A 184 -3.88 -33.24 18.78
N ALA A 185 -3.90 -33.34 17.44
CA ALA A 185 -4.98 -33.94 16.68
C ALA A 185 -4.62 -35.30 16.06
N GLU A 186 -3.41 -35.81 16.32
CA GLU A 186 -2.98 -37.12 15.85
C GLU A 186 -3.87 -38.20 16.45
N GLU A 187 -4.18 -39.22 15.64
CA GLU A 187 -5.05 -40.32 16.07
C GLU A 187 -4.45 -41.04 17.28
N GLY A 188 -5.22 -41.10 18.36
CA GLY A 188 -4.76 -41.70 19.62
C GLY A 188 -4.00 -40.74 20.53
N LEU A 189 -3.88 -39.45 20.17
CA LEU A 189 -3.38 -38.38 21.04
C LEU A 189 -4.45 -37.35 21.39
N GLU A 190 -5.66 -37.44 20.85
CA GLU A 190 -6.63 -36.35 21.00
C GLU A 190 -7.09 -36.21 22.47
N PRO A 191 -6.76 -35.09 23.16
CA PRO A 191 -7.03 -34.95 24.59
C PRO A 191 -8.52 -35.10 24.93
N TRP A 192 -9.40 -34.61 24.06
CA TRP A 192 -10.84 -34.67 24.26
C TRP A 192 -11.42 -36.10 24.18
N LYS A 193 -10.72 -37.03 23.53
CA LYS A 193 -11.09 -38.46 23.51
C LYS A 193 -10.48 -39.19 24.71
N LEU A 194 -9.22 -38.89 25.04
CA LEU A 194 -8.45 -39.60 26.05
C LEU A 194 -8.71 -39.16 27.49
N ALA A 195 -9.27 -37.98 27.73
CA ALA A 195 -9.41 -37.40 29.07
C ALA A 195 -10.09 -38.32 30.11
N LYS A 196 -10.94 -39.24 29.67
CA LYS A 196 -11.62 -40.21 30.56
C LYS A 196 -10.93 -41.56 30.67
N THR A 197 -10.13 -41.95 29.69
CA THR A 197 -9.58 -43.30 29.54
C THR A 197 -8.09 -43.38 29.83
N ASN A 198 -7.33 -42.33 29.54
CA ASN A 198 -5.89 -42.27 29.76
C ASN A 198 -5.43 -40.86 30.22
N PRO A 199 -5.73 -40.48 31.48
CA PRO A 199 -5.44 -39.14 31.98
C PRO A 199 -3.95 -38.81 32.06
N GLU A 200 -3.08 -39.80 32.32
CA GLU A 200 -1.61 -39.63 32.34
C GLU A 200 -1.09 -39.22 30.96
N GLN A 201 -1.58 -39.86 29.90
CA GLN A 201 -1.20 -39.49 28.53
C GLN A 201 -1.66 -38.07 28.19
N VAL A 202 -2.86 -37.65 28.64
CA VAL A 202 -3.35 -36.29 28.41
C VAL A 202 -2.47 -35.25 29.12
N GLN A 203 -1.94 -35.55 30.31
CA GLN A 203 -1.00 -34.65 31.00
C GLN A 203 0.24 -34.39 30.15
N ASN A 204 0.85 -35.45 29.60
CA ASN A 204 2.02 -35.34 28.72
C ASN A 204 1.70 -34.54 27.45
N ILE A 205 0.58 -34.84 26.78
CA ILE A 205 0.19 -34.14 25.55
C ILE A 205 -0.01 -32.65 25.82
N MET A 206 -0.71 -32.31 26.90
CA MET A 206 -0.97 -30.92 27.26
C MET A 206 0.30 -30.20 27.69
N TYR A 207 1.23 -30.88 28.38
CA TYR A 207 2.55 -30.33 28.67
C TYR A 207 3.33 -29.97 27.40
N VAL A 208 3.46 -30.91 26.45
CA VAL A 208 4.17 -30.66 25.18
C VAL A 208 3.53 -29.52 24.40
N CYS A 209 2.19 -29.50 24.32
CA CYS A 209 1.44 -28.42 23.69
C CYS A 209 1.71 -27.05 24.31
N LEU A 210 1.87 -26.98 25.63
CA LEU A 210 2.24 -25.75 26.34
C LEU A 210 3.67 -25.33 26.04
N GLN A 211 4.62 -26.27 25.92
CA GLN A 211 5.99 -25.93 25.48
C GLN A 211 6.00 -25.34 24.06
N LEU A 212 5.26 -25.95 23.12
CA LEU A 212 5.08 -25.43 21.76
C LEU A 212 4.47 -24.01 21.75
N THR A 213 3.40 -23.82 22.52
CA THR A 213 2.73 -22.50 22.65
C THR A 213 3.69 -21.46 23.23
N THR A 214 4.54 -21.87 24.17
CA THR A 214 5.55 -21.02 24.81
C THR A 214 6.66 -20.63 23.83
N ALA A 215 7.12 -21.58 22.99
CA ALA A 215 8.07 -21.27 21.91
C ALA A 215 7.46 -20.31 20.87
N LEU A 216 6.20 -20.53 20.45
CA LEU A 216 5.49 -19.62 19.55
C LEU A 216 5.37 -18.21 20.14
N ALA A 217 5.11 -18.09 21.44
CA ALA A 217 5.03 -16.80 22.13
C ALA A 217 6.35 -16.00 22.05
N ILE A 218 7.50 -16.68 22.12
CA ILE A 218 8.82 -16.04 22.06
C ILE A 218 9.23 -15.77 20.60
N LEU A 219 9.12 -16.77 19.74
CA LEU A 219 9.66 -16.72 18.37
C LEU A 219 8.81 -15.87 17.42
N SER A 220 7.53 -15.64 17.74
CA SER A 220 6.67 -14.79 16.92
C SER A 220 6.97 -13.29 17.06
N GLU A 221 7.69 -12.85 18.10
CA GLU A 221 7.88 -11.43 18.43
C GLU A 221 8.41 -10.55 17.26
N PRO A 222 9.41 -10.97 16.46
CA PRO A 222 9.89 -10.16 15.34
C PRO A 222 8.82 -9.93 14.25
N PHE A 223 7.85 -10.83 14.14
CA PHE A 223 6.82 -10.82 13.12
C PHE A 223 5.51 -10.22 13.65
N LEU A 224 5.07 -10.68 14.82
CA LEU A 224 3.77 -10.45 15.45
C LEU A 224 3.95 -10.02 16.92
N PRO A 225 4.47 -8.81 17.18
CA PRO A 225 4.81 -8.36 18.54
C PRO A 225 3.61 -8.27 19.48
N HIS A 226 2.42 -7.90 18.98
CA HIS A 226 1.21 -7.81 19.80
C HIS A 226 0.66 -9.21 20.11
N THR A 227 0.66 -10.12 19.14
CA THR A 227 0.31 -11.53 19.33
C THR A 227 1.27 -12.21 20.30
N SER A 228 2.58 -11.98 20.17
CA SER A 228 3.60 -12.46 21.12
C SER A 228 3.29 -12.00 22.54
N SER A 229 2.97 -10.72 22.72
CA SER A 229 2.60 -10.15 24.02
C SER A 229 1.31 -10.77 24.59
N LYS A 230 0.27 -10.95 23.76
CA LYS A 230 -0.97 -11.64 24.15
C LYS A 230 -0.72 -13.09 24.55
N LEU A 231 0.12 -13.81 23.80
CA LEU A 231 0.51 -15.19 24.12
C LEU A 231 1.23 -15.27 25.46
N LYS A 232 2.25 -14.41 25.67
CA LYS A 232 2.99 -14.32 26.94
C LYS A 232 2.04 -14.02 28.10
N SER A 233 1.06 -13.13 27.90
CA SER A 233 0.00 -12.84 28.88
C SER A 233 -0.86 -14.07 29.18
N MET A 234 -1.38 -14.77 28.17
CA MET A 234 -2.16 -16.00 28.36
C MET A 234 -1.36 -17.10 29.07
N LEU A 235 -0.06 -17.18 28.81
CA LEU A 235 0.85 -18.13 29.45
C LEU A 235 1.31 -17.70 30.86
N GLY A 236 0.89 -16.54 31.37
CA GLY A 236 1.25 -16.09 32.72
C GLY A 236 2.71 -15.69 32.88
N TYR A 237 3.36 -15.17 31.82
CA TYR A 237 4.79 -14.82 31.85
C TYR A 237 5.17 -13.76 32.88
N SER A 238 4.22 -12.95 33.37
CA SER A 238 4.48 -11.99 34.45
C SER A 238 4.92 -12.66 35.76
N LEU A 239 4.72 -13.98 35.89
CA LEU A 239 5.17 -14.78 37.03
C LEU A 239 6.57 -15.41 36.81
N LEU A 240 7.18 -15.19 35.64
CA LEU A 240 8.49 -15.72 35.27
C LEU A 240 9.55 -14.60 35.22
N ASP A 241 10.83 -14.99 35.27
CA ASP A 241 11.95 -14.05 35.16
C ASP A 241 12.05 -13.43 33.77
N ALA A 242 12.55 -12.20 33.64
CA ALA A 242 12.64 -11.49 32.37
C ALA A 242 13.45 -12.23 31.28
N GLU A 243 14.48 -13.00 31.67
CA GLU A 243 15.30 -13.82 30.76
C GLU A 243 14.54 -15.02 30.17
N SER A 244 13.35 -15.32 30.73
CA SER A 244 12.47 -16.42 30.31
C SER A 244 11.95 -16.27 28.89
N ALA A 245 11.99 -15.07 28.31
CA ALA A 245 11.48 -14.76 26.98
C ALA A 245 12.56 -14.69 25.89
N SER A 246 13.74 -15.29 26.10
CA SER A 246 14.85 -15.24 25.14
C SER A 246 14.86 -16.40 24.14
N TRP A 247 15.32 -16.14 22.91
CA TRP A 247 15.52 -17.18 21.89
C TRP A 247 16.55 -18.23 22.30
N ILE A 248 17.58 -17.82 23.05
CA ILE A 248 18.60 -18.73 23.61
C ILE A 248 17.95 -19.78 24.52
N ARG A 249 16.98 -19.37 25.34
CA ARG A 249 16.25 -20.30 26.21
C ARG A 249 15.43 -21.32 25.42
N VAL A 250 14.82 -20.91 24.30
CA VAL A 250 14.10 -21.84 23.42
C VAL A 250 15.03 -22.93 22.88
N ALA A 251 16.28 -22.60 22.57
CA ALA A 251 17.26 -23.55 22.05
C ALA A 251 17.91 -24.46 23.11
N SER A 252 17.94 -24.05 24.38
CA SER A 252 18.78 -24.69 25.41
C SER A 252 18.03 -25.23 26.62
N SER A 253 16.79 -24.79 26.86
CA SER A 253 16.03 -25.21 28.04
C SER A 253 15.34 -26.56 27.80
N GLU A 254 15.34 -27.42 28.81
CA GLU A 254 14.53 -28.64 28.81
C GLU A 254 13.03 -28.36 29.05
N ALA A 255 12.71 -27.23 29.69
CA ALA A 255 11.34 -26.77 29.93
C ALA A 255 11.25 -25.25 29.76
N LEU A 256 10.43 -24.78 28.83
CA LEU A 256 10.17 -23.35 28.61
C LEU A 256 9.13 -22.83 29.59
N LEU A 257 8.10 -23.63 29.86
CA LEU A 257 7.09 -23.36 30.86
C LEU A 257 7.16 -24.44 31.95
N PRO A 258 7.47 -24.08 33.21
CA PRO A 258 7.65 -25.07 34.27
C PRO A 258 6.32 -25.73 34.63
N SER A 259 6.36 -27.00 35.06
CA SER A 259 5.20 -27.66 35.66
C SER A 259 4.75 -26.92 36.92
N ASN A 260 3.46 -27.05 37.25
CA ASN A 260 2.79 -26.33 38.33
C ASN A 260 2.67 -24.81 38.14
N HIS A 261 3.17 -24.26 37.03
CA HIS A 261 2.97 -22.86 36.66
C HIS A 261 1.49 -22.57 36.35
N LYS A 262 1.03 -21.37 36.68
CA LYS A 262 -0.34 -20.93 36.44
C LYS A 262 -0.44 -20.12 35.14
N ILE A 263 -1.21 -20.64 34.19
CA ILE A 263 -1.62 -19.89 33.00
C ILE A 263 -2.91 -19.11 33.24
N ASN A 264 -3.15 -18.11 32.39
CA ASN A 264 -4.36 -17.31 32.37
C ASN A 264 -5.42 -17.93 31.44
N LYS A 265 -6.59 -17.28 31.36
CA LYS A 265 -7.67 -17.68 30.46
C LYS A 265 -7.32 -17.32 29.01
N ALA A 266 -7.93 -18.05 28.08
CA ALA A 266 -7.79 -17.78 26.66
C ALA A 266 -8.39 -16.42 26.28
N GLU A 267 -7.66 -15.70 25.42
CA GLU A 267 -8.11 -14.51 24.70
C GLU A 267 -8.13 -14.83 23.20
N LEU A 268 -8.99 -14.15 22.43
CA LEU A 268 -8.99 -14.25 20.98
C LEU A 268 -7.74 -13.59 20.39
N LEU A 269 -6.88 -14.38 19.73
CA LEU A 269 -5.67 -13.86 19.08
C LEU A 269 -5.97 -13.09 17.80
N PHE A 270 -6.84 -13.65 16.96
CA PHE A 270 -7.17 -13.11 15.63
C PHE A 270 -8.67 -13.23 15.41
N SER A 271 -9.30 -12.14 14.96
CA SER A 271 -10.64 -12.17 14.41
C SER A 271 -10.59 -12.58 12.94
N ARG A 272 -11.66 -13.18 12.44
CA ARG A 272 -11.81 -13.40 11.00
C ARG A 272 -11.94 -12.06 10.28
N ILE A 273 -11.49 -12.02 9.03
CA ILE A 273 -11.78 -10.95 8.09
C ILE A 273 -13.01 -11.36 7.31
N GLU A 274 -14.09 -10.60 7.42
CA GLU A 274 -15.35 -10.88 6.76
C GLU A 274 -15.36 -10.36 5.30
N ASP A 275 -16.20 -10.96 4.46
CA ASP A 275 -16.28 -10.62 3.02
C ASP A 275 -16.73 -9.16 2.80
N GLU A 276 -17.57 -8.63 3.70
CA GLU A 276 -18.00 -7.24 3.67
C GLU A 276 -16.82 -6.28 3.89
N GLN A 277 -15.86 -6.64 4.75
CA GLN A 277 -14.68 -5.80 4.99
C GLN A 277 -13.77 -5.76 3.76
N VAL A 278 -13.58 -6.90 3.09
CA VAL A 278 -12.84 -6.98 1.82
C VAL A 278 -13.53 -6.18 0.73
N THR A 279 -14.85 -6.32 0.62
CA THR A 279 -15.65 -5.61 -0.39
C THR A 279 -15.56 -4.10 -0.20
N ALA A 280 -15.68 -3.62 1.04
CA ALA A 280 -15.56 -2.20 1.35
C ALA A 280 -14.20 -1.61 0.92
N GLN A 281 -13.11 -2.36 1.08
CA GLN A 281 -11.78 -1.91 0.66
C GLN A 281 -11.63 -1.88 -0.87
N LEU A 282 -12.16 -2.88 -1.55
CA LEU A 282 -12.19 -2.90 -3.03
C LEU A 282 -13.02 -1.74 -3.59
N GLU A 283 -14.18 -1.44 -2.98
CA GLU A 283 -15.01 -0.30 -3.35
C GLU A 283 -14.29 1.04 -3.15
N LYS A 284 -13.50 1.21 -2.07
CA LYS A 284 -12.67 2.41 -1.86
C LYS A 284 -11.62 2.58 -2.99
N LEU A 285 -10.99 1.48 -3.41
CA LEU A 285 -10.02 1.50 -4.50
C LEU A 285 -10.69 1.83 -5.84
N GLU A 286 -11.81 1.17 -6.17
CA GLU A 286 -12.57 1.44 -7.40
C GLU A 286 -13.09 2.89 -7.45
N ALA A 287 -13.59 3.43 -6.33
CA ALA A 287 -13.98 4.83 -6.24
C ALA A 287 -12.82 5.78 -6.55
N THR A 288 -11.61 5.46 -6.06
CA THR A 288 -10.40 6.22 -6.37
C THR A 288 -10.04 6.14 -7.85
N LYS A 289 -10.13 4.94 -8.44
CA LYS A 289 -9.89 4.72 -9.87
C LYS A 289 -10.86 5.52 -10.74
N ALA A 290 -12.15 5.53 -10.37
CA ALA A 290 -13.18 6.31 -11.05
C ALA A 290 -12.94 7.84 -10.92
N ALA A 291 -12.55 8.33 -9.75
CA ALA A 291 -12.22 9.74 -9.53
C ALA A 291 -11.01 10.19 -10.37
N ASN A 292 -9.98 9.36 -10.50
CA ASN A 292 -8.82 9.62 -11.35
C ASN A 292 -9.18 9.59 -12.85
N ALA A 293 -10.09 8.71 -13.27
CA ALA A 293 -10.55 8.68 -14.66
C ALA A 293 -11.38 9.92 -15.01
N ALA A 294 -12.16 10.45 -14.07
CA ALA A 294 -12.95 11.67 -14.24
C ALA A 294 -12.12 12.95 -14.30
N THR A 295 -10.82 12.90 -13.94
CA THR A 295 -9.89 14.05 -14.04
C THR A 295 -9.20 14.17 -15.39
N ILE A 296 -9.39 13.21 -16.30
CA ILE A 296 -9.01 13.36 -17.71
C ILE A 296 -10.08 14.24 -18.37
N PRO A 297 -9.76 15.46 -18.85
CA PRO A 297 -10.75 16.32 -19.47
C PRO A 297 -11.39 15.59 -20.65
N ASN A 298 -12.72 15.63 -20.71
CA ASN A 298 -13.51 15.07 -21.80
C ASN A 298 -13.32 15.95 -23.06
N LEU A 299 -12.14 15.83 -23.68
CA LEU A 299 -11.80 16.56 -24.89
C LEU A 299 -12.61 15.99 -26.06
N MET A 300 -13.04 16.87 -26.96
CA MET A 300 -13.68 16.42 -28.20
C MET A 300 -12.73 15.46 -28.95
N PRO A 301 -13.24 14.37 -29.54
CA PRO A 301 -12.42 13.47 -30.32
C PRO A 301 -11.75 14.23 -31.47
N GLN A 302 -10.51 13.84 -31.80
CA GLN A 302 -9.79 14.40 -32.92
C GLN A 302 -10.65 14.30 -34.19
N LYS A 303 -10.74 15.40 -34.94
CA LYS A 303 -11.41 15.41 -36.25
C LYS A 303 -10.61 14.57 -37.26
N ASP A 304 -11.26 14.15 -38.33
CA ASP A 304 -10.60 13.45 -39.45
C ASP A 304 -9.39 14.25 -39.98
N GLU A 305 -8.41 13.53 -40.54
CA GLU A 305 -7.19 14.13 -41.08
C GLU A 305 -7.49 15.18 -42.17
N THR A 306 -6.78 16.30 -42.13
CA THR A 306 -6.83 17.35 -43.16
C THR A 306 -5.48 17.47 -43.85
N ASN A 307 -5.45 18.00 -45.07
CA ASN A 307 -4.20 18.19 -45.82
C ASN A 307 -3.59 19.57 -45.50
N TYR A 308 -2.28 19.68 -45.68
CA TYR A 308 -1.53 20.93 -45.44
C TYR A 308 -2.00 22.09 -46.33
N ASP A 309 -2.42 21.80 -47.56
CA ASP A 309 -2.91 22.83 -48.50
C ASP A 309 -4.18 23.53 -47.99
N ASP A 310 -5.04 22.83 -47.26
CA ASP A 310 -6.25 23.39 -46.66
C ASP A 310 -5.93 24.33 -45.49
N PHE A 311 -4.86 24.07 -44.73
CA PHE A 311 -4.36 25.01 -43.72
C PHE A 311 -3.75 26.26 -44.37
N MET A 312 -2.92 26.09 -45.41
CA MET A 312 -2.31 27.21 -46.15
C MET A 312 -3.33 28.12 -46.84
N LYS A 313 -4.53 27.59 -47.13
CA LYS A 313 -5.64 28.40 -47.64
C LYS A 313 -6.27 29.28 -46.56
N MET A 314 -6.05 29.07 -45.27
CA MET A 314 -6.63 29.89 -44.19
C MET A 314 -5.76 31.12 -43.92
N ASP A 315 -6.34 32.32 -43.93
CA ASP A 315 -5.65 33.56 -43.57
C ASP A 315 -5.95 33.88 -42.10
N LEU A 316 -5.07 33.43 -41.21
CA LEU A 316 -5.16 33.64 -39.77
C LEU A 316 -4.25 34.80 -39.34
N ARG A 317 -4.81 35.81 -38.67
CA ARG A 317 -4.09 37.02 -38.26
C ARG A 317 -4.41 37.45 -36.85
N VAL A 318 -3.46 38.12 -36.21
CA VAL A 318 -3.72 38.83 -34.95
C VAL A 318 -4.28 40.22 -35.25
N GLY A 319 -5.47 40.52 -34.73
CA GLY A 319 -6.12 41.82 -34.82
C GLY A 319 -6.43 42.41 -33.45
N GLU A 320 -6.89 43.66 -33.42
CA GLU A 320 -7.26 44.37 -32.19
C GLU A 320 -8.72 44.82 -32.22
N ILE A 321 -9.46 44.55 -31.15
CA ILE A 321 -10.85 44.96 -31.04
C ILE A 321 -10.90 46.46 -30.71
N LEU A 322 -11.45 47.26 -31.63
CA LEU A 322 -11.58 48.71 -31.47
C LEU A 322 -12.88 49.10 -30.76
N THR A 323 -13.98 48.43 -31.10
CA THR A 323 -15.30 48.63 -30.49
C THR A 323 -15.99 47.30 -30.30
N ALA A 324 -16.76 47.16 -29.23
CA ALA A 324 -17.58 45.97 -28.96
C ALA A 324 -18.94 46.42 -28.43
N GLU A 325 -20.02 45.89 -29.01
CA GLU A 325 -21.40 46.19 -28.61
C GLU A 325 -22.25 44.92 -28.62
N LYS A 326 -23.14 44.79 -27.63
CA LYS A 326 -24.09 43.68 -27.58
C LYS A 326 -25.10 43.82 -28.71
N MET A 327 -25.34 42.73 -29.44
CA MET A 327 -26.25 42.76 -30.57
C MET A 327 -27.71 42.98 -30.12
N PRO A 328 -28.45 43.92 -30.72
CA PRO A 328 -29.87 44.10 -30.43
C PRO A 328 -30.66 42.82 -30.69
N LYS A 329 -31.55 42.45 -29.75
CA LYS A 329 -32.45 41.28 -29.83
C LYS A 329 -31.78 39.90 -29.61
N THR A 330 -30.55 39.84 -29.11
CA THR A 330 -29.94 38.58 -28.65
C THR A 330 -28.96 38.80 -27.49
N ASP A 331 -28.97 37.86 -26.54
CA ASP A 331 -28.07 37.80 -25.38
C ASP A 331 -26.77 37.02 -25.66
N LYS A 332 -26.63 36.44 -26.87
CA LYS A 332 -25.51 35.54 -27.22
C LYS A 332 -24.46 36.16 -28.13
N LEU A 333 -24.82 37.17 -28.92
CA LEU A 333 -23.93 37.73 -29.95
C LEU A 333 -23.35 39.09 -29.54
N MET A 334 -22.05 39.25 -29.79
CA MET A 334 -21.31 40.50 -29.68
C MET A 334 -20.92 40.97 -31.09
N VAL A 335 -21.17 42.23 -31.41
CA VAL A 335 -20.73 42.88 -32.65
C VAL A 335 -19.46 43.66 -32.34
N MET A 336 -18.37 43.33 -33.04
CA MET A 336 -17.06 43.94 -32.80
C MET A 336 -16.50 44.54 -34.08
N THR A 337 -15.89 45.71 -33.97
CA THR A 337 -15.03 46.26 -35.03
C THR A 337 -13.60 45.87 -34.71
N VAL A 338 -12.98 45.06 -35.56
CA VAL A 338 -11.61 44.57 -35.36
C VAL A 338 -10.69 45.18 -36.42
N ASP A 339 -9.56 45.72 -35.96
CA ASP A 339 -8.45 46.14 -36.81
C ASP A 339 -7.56 44.94 -37.11
N THR A 340 -7.56 44.50 -38.37
CA THR A 340 -6.78 43.34 -38.82
C THR A 340 -5.36 43.74 -39.23
N GLY A 341 -4.97 45.02 -39.13
CA GLY A 341 -3.73 45.57 -39.67
C GLY A 341 -3.77 45.84 -41.18
N ILE A 342 -4.70 45.23 -41.91
CA ILE A 342 -4.96 45.51 -43.35
C ILE A 342 -6.15 46.45 -43.49
N ASP A 343 -7.22 46.16 -42.75
CA ASP A 343 -8.49 46.86 -42.80
C ASP A 343 -9.24 46.76 -41.47
N LYS A 344 -10.35 47.49 -41.36
CA LYS A 344 -11.28 47.40 -40.23
C LYS A 344 -12.51 46.61 -40.65
N ARG A 345 -12.84 45.56 -39.92
CA ARG A 345 -13.96 44.67 -40.25
C ARG A 345 -14.91 44.49 -39.09
N THR A 346 -16.17 44.26 -39.43
CA THR A 346 -17.21 43.89 -38.46
C THR A 346 -17.23 42.38 -38.30
N ILE A 347 -17.01 41.89 -37.08
CA ILE A 347 -17.07 40.48 -36.72
C ILE A 347 -18.16 40.29 -35.65
N VAL A 348 -19.07 39.36 -35.92
CA VAL A 348 -20.14 38.99 -34.98
C VAL A 348 -19.80 37.63 -34.38
N SER A 349 -19.60 37.57 -33.06
CA SER A 349 -19.20 36.34 -32.36
C SER A 349 -20.13 35.98 -31.21
N GLY A 350 -20.26 34.68 -30.93
CA GLY A 350 -21.13 34.08 -29.90
C GLY A 350 -20.67 34.24 -28.46
N ILE A 351 -19.93 35.31 -28.14
CA ILE A 351 -19.17 35.44 -26.90
C ILE A 351 -19.83 36.32 -25.84
N ALA A 352 -21.01 36.89 -26.11
CA ALA A 352 -21.62 37.89 -25.24
C ALA A 352 -22.06 37.37 -23.85
N LYS A 353 -22.06 36.03 -23.66
CA LYS A 353 -22.29 35.38 -22.36
C LYS A 353 -21.02 35.18 -21.53
N HIS A 354 -19.85 35.21 -22.18
CA HIS A 354 -18.57 34.92 -21.55
C HIS A 354 -17.73 36.19 -21.31
N PHE A 355 -17.99 37.26 -22.07
CA PHE A 355 -17.23 38.52 -21.97
C PHE A 355 -18.15 39.75 -22.02
N SER A 356 -17.78 40.78 -21.27
CA SER A 356 -18.43 42.11 -21.35
C SER A 356 -17.91 42.91 -22.55
N ALA A 357 -18.62 43.97 -22.96
CA ALA A 357 -18.18 44.80 -24.08
C ALA A 357 -16.93 45.62 -23.71
N GLU A 358 -16.85 46.05 -22.46
CA GLU A 358 -15.77 46.87 -21.91
C GLU A 358 -14.45 46.11 -21.85
N GLU A 359 -14.48 44.81 -21.53
CA GLU A 359 -13.29 43.96 -21.44
C GLU A 359 -12.71 43.57 -22.80
N LEU A 360 -13.47 43.74 -23.88
CA LEU A 360 -13.06 43.35 -25.22
C LEU A 360 -12.28 44.46 -25.94
N VAL A 361 -12.57 45.73 -25.64
CA VAL A 361 -11.92 46.86 -26.31
C VAL A 361 -10.42 46.91 -25.96
N GLY A 362 -9.57 47.05 -26.98
CA GLY A 362 -8.11 47.07 -26.86
C GLY A 362 -7.47 45.68 -26.76
N ARG A 363 -8.27 44.60 -26.75
CA ARG A 363 -7.75 43.24 -26.67
C ARG A 363 -7.29 42.73 -28.04
N LYS A 364 -6.10 42.09 -28.07
CA LYS A 364 -5.64 41.34 -29.25
C LYS A 364 -6.41 40.03 -29.38
N VAL A 365 -6.75 39.65 -30.60
CA VAL A 365 -7.51 38.44 -30.91
C VAL A 365 -7.02 37.80 -32.21
N THR A 366 -7.01 36.47 -32.27
CA THR A 366 -6.78 35.74 -33.52
C THR A 366 -8.04 35.70 -34.37
N VAL A 367 -7.92 36.09 -35.64
CA VAL A 367 -9.01 36.22 -36.60
C VAL A 367 -8.72 35.37 -37.84
N LEU A 368 -9.69 34.55 -38.25
CA LEU A 368 -9.76 33.99 -39.59
C LEU A 368 -10.35 35.04 -40.55
N ALA A 369 -9.47 35.64 -41.34
CA ALA A 369 -9.74 36.83 -42.15
C ALA A 369 -10.31 36.51 -43.53
N ASN A 370 -10.13 35.31 -44.06
CA ASN A 370 -10.59 34.97 -45.42
C ASN A 370 -11.81 34.03 -45.45
N LEU A 371 -12.58 33.99 -44.37
CA LEU A 371 -13.88 33.31 -44.33
C LEU A 371 -14.92 34.10 -45.12
N ALA A 372 -15.77 33.41 -45.90
CA ALA A 372 -16.85 34.06 -46.63
C ALA A 372 -17.81 34.83 -45.69
N PRO A 373 -18.17 36.10 -46.01
CA PRO A 373 -19.05 36.89 -45.16
C PRO A 373 -20.40 36.20 -44.94
N ARG A 374 -20.88 36.19 -43.69
CA ARG A 374 -22.17 35.61 -43.33
C ARG A 374 -23.03 36.62 -42.59
N LYS A 375 -24.28 36.77 -43.02
CA LYS A 375 -25.27 37.58 -42.29
C LYS A 375 -25.75 36.84 -41.05
N LEU A 376 -25.40 37.37 -39.89
CA LEU A 376 -25.91 36.93 -38.59
C LEU A 376 -26.90 37.98 -38.10
N ARG A 377 -28.19 37.62 -38.06
CA ARG A 377 -29.27 38.47 -37.54
C ARG A 377 -29.33 39.90 -38.15
N GLY A 378 -28.94 40.02 -39.42
CA GLY A 378 -29.00 41.28 -40.17
C GLY A 378 -27.68 42.07 -40.22
N VAL A 379 -26.66 41.69 -39.45
CA VAL A 379 -25.30 42.24 -39.52
C VAL A 379 -24.39 41.29 -40.28
N GLU A 380 -23.59 41.80 -41.19
CA GLU A 380 -22.63 41.02 -41.97
C GLU A 380 -21.34 40.81 -41.15
N SER A 381 -21.01 39.55 -40.86
CA SER A 381 -19.76 39.17 -40.19
C SER A 381 -18.72 38.82 -41.24
N GLN A 382 -17.58 39.53 -41.23
CA GLN A 382 -16.51 39.43 -42.24
C GLN A 382 -15.25 38.74 -41.71
N GLY A 383 -15.45 37.75 -40.83
CA GLY A 383 -14.39 36.97 -40.21
C GLY A 383 -14.90 36.16 -39.03
N MET A 384 -14.00 35.41 -38.40
CA MET A 384 -14.27 34.62 -37.20
C MET A 384 -13.11 34.78 -36.21
N ILE A 385 -13.43 35.04 -34.94
CA ILE A 385 -12.44 35.05 -33.86
C ILE A 385 -12.27 33.64 -33.30
N LEU A 386 -11.02 33.22 -33.07
CA LEU A 386 -10.69 31.90 -32.52
C LEU A 386 -10.66 31.93 -30.99
N LEU A 387 -11.30 30.92 -30.39
CA LEU A 387 -11.41 30.73 -28.95
C LEU A 387 -11.16 29.26 -28.64
N ALA A 388 -10.52 29.00 -27.51
CA ALA A 388 -10.51 27.69 -26.87
C ALA A 388 -11.72 27.58 -25.94
N GLU A 389 -12.30 26.39 -25.83
CA GLU A 389 -13.37 26.07 -24.89
C GLU A 389 -12.82 25.06 -23.88
N ASP A 390 -12.96 25.35 -22.58
CA ASP A 390 -12.59 24.39 -21.52
C ASP A 390 -13.71 23.35 -21.29
N PRO A 391 -13.45 22.25 -20.56
CA PRO A 391 -14.46 21.23 -20.27
C PRO A 391 -15.74 21.77 -19.59
N GLU A 392 -15.66 22.93 -18.94
CA GLU A 392 -16.75 23.63 -18.28
C GLU A 392 -17.53 24.57 -19.24
N GLY A 393 -17.14 24.64 -20.52
CA GLY A 393 -17.79 25.44 -21.56
C GLY A 393 -17.41 26.93 -21.55
N LYS A 394 -16.35 27.32 -20.83
CA LYS A 394 -15.84 28.69 -20.80
C LYS A 394 -14.91 28.95 -21.98
N LEU A 395 -15.11 30.10 -22.62
CA LEU A 395 -14.31 30.52 -23.76
C LEU A 395 -13.06 31.31 -23.33
N VAL A 396 -11.93 31.01 -23.94
CA VAL A 396 -10.63 31.68 -23.74
C VAL A 396 -10.06 32.08 -25.09
N PHE A 397 -9.46 33.27 -25.20
CA PHE A 397 -8.86 33.71 -26.47
C PHE A 397 -7.60 32.93 -26.83
N VAL A 398 -7.49 32.55 -28.09
CA VAL A 398 -6.26 31.98 -28.66
C VAL A 398 -5.39 33.14 -29.16
N ASN A 399 -4.30 33.43 -28.46
CA ASN A 399 -3.37 34.53 -28.78
C ASN A 399 -1.92 34.11 -28.51
N PRO A 400 -0.94 34.75 -29.17
CA PRO A 400 0.46 34.61 -28.77
C PRO A 400 0.69 35.19 -27.38
N ASP A 401 1.61 34.59 -26.62
CA ASP A 401 2.00 35.06 -25.29
C ASP A 401 2.70 36.44 -25.37
N ASP A 402 3.47 36.67 -26.43
CA ASP A 402 4.14 37.93 -26.70
C ASP A 402 3.27 38.89 -27.51
N ALA A 403 3.41 40.19 -27.24
CA ALA A 403 2.72 41.23 -27.99
C ALA A 403 3.26 41.30 -29.43
N VAL A 404 2.35 41.12 -30.40
CA VAL A 404 2.66 41.20 -31.83
C VAL A 404 1.89 42.34 -32.51
N VAL A 405 2.39 42.77 -33.66
CA VAL A 405 1.76 43.83 -34.47
C VAL A 405 0.43 43.36 -35.05
N ASN A 406 -0.52 44.29 -35.22
CA ASN A 406 -1.77 43.98 -35.92
C ASN A 406 -1.45 43.55 -37.36
N GLY A 407 -2.09 42.47 -37.80
CA GLY A 407 -1.89 41.87 -39.12
C GLY A 407 -0.76 40.86 -39.21
N ALA A 408 -0.08 40.55 -38.11
CA ALA A 408 0.86 39.43 -38.02
C ALA A 408 0.15 38.11 -38.40
N THR A 409 0.75 37.36 -39.33
CA THR A 409 0.24 36.07 -39.81
C THR A 409 0.57 34.95 -38.85
N ILE A 410 -0.37 34.02 -38.65
CA ILE A 410 -0.11 32.75 -37.96
C ILE A 410 0.34 31.75 -39.02
N ALA A 411 1.56 31.23 -38.86
CA ALA A 411 2.24 30.40 -39.85
C ALA A 411 2.56 29.01 -39.30
#